data_AF-A0A366SFK8-F1
#
_entry.id   AF-A0A366SFK8-F1
#
_cell.length_a   1.000
_cell.length_b   1.000
_cell.length_c   1.000
_cell.angle_alpha   90.00
_cell.angle_beta   90.00
_cell.angle_gamma   90.00
#
_symmetry.space_group_name_H-M   'P 1'
#
loop_
_entity.id
_entity.type
_entity.pdbx_description
1 polymer ?
#
loop_
_entity_poly.entity_id
_entity_poly.type
_entity_poly.pdbx_seq_one_letter_code
_entity_poly.pdbx_strand_id
1 'polypeptide(L)'
;MRAFYQAHRHKLQIGRMDFTYNDDLIYTPDVVIFKSDTAFPTTLPEHHWQKVDVITCAAPNLNHGTQMISPDELAQIHENRCRKILAVAQAQNVEVVILGAFGCGAFRNPPEIVANGMIRAIQDFSKAFQTIEFAIYCPPYDQRNQIAFQKVLSQM
;
A
#
# COMPACT_ATOMS: atom_id res chain seq x y z
N MET A 1 -17.40 -4.66 0.40
CA MET A 1 -16.35 -5.70 0.35
C MET A 1 -16.59 -6.80 -0.70
N ARG A 2 -17.69 -7.58 -0.69
CA ARG A 2 -17.87 -8.71 -1.65
C ARG A 2 -17.76 -8.32 -3.13
N ALA A 3 -18.32 -7.17 -3.51
CA ALA A 3 -18.28 -6.66 -4.88
C ALA A 3 -16.85 -6.49 -5.42
N PHE A 4 -15.94 -5.93 -4.63
CA PHE A 4 -14.52 -5.75 -5.00
C PHE A 4 -13.89 -7.11 -5.36
N TYR A 5 -13.93 -8.08 -4.44
CA TYR A 5 -13.29 -9.38 -4.66
C TYR A 5 -13.96 -10.19 -5.78
N GLN A 6 -15.29 -10.16 -5.88
CA GLN A 6 -16.01 -10.85 -6.95
C GLN A 6 -15.71 -10.24 -8.32
N ALA A 7 -15.68 -8.91 -8.42
CA ALA A 7 -15.33 -8.23 -9.65
C ALA A 7 -13.90 -8.53 -10.09
N HIS A 8 -12.93 -8.52 -9.17
CA HIS A 8 -11.53 -8.85 -9.47
C HIS A 8 -11.39 -10.30 -9.93
N ARG A 9 -11.96 -11.26 -9.19
CA ARG A 9 -11.96 -12.68 -9.59
C ARG A 9 -12.58 -12.89 -10.97
N HIS A 10 -13.75 -12.29 -11.21
CA HIS A 10 -14.43 -12.40 -12.49
C HIS A 10 -13.60 -11.80 -13.62
N LYS A 11 -13.09 -10.56 -13.47
CA LYS A 11 -12.27 -9.89 -14.49
C LYS A 11 -11.00 -10.67 -14.81
N LEU A 12 -10.32 -11.25 -13.82
CA LEU A 12 -9.18 -12.14 -14.02
C LEU A 12 -9.58 -13.39 -14.82
N GLN A 13 -10.69 -14.03 -14.46
CA GLN A 13 -11.18 -15.24 -15.12
C GLN A 13 -11.51 -15.00 -16.60
N ILE A 14 -12.07 -13.84 -16.96
CA ILE A 14 -12.44 -13.50 -18.33
C ILE A 14 -11.35 -12.73 -19.09
N GLY A 15 -10.14 -12.59 -18.52
CA GLY A 15 -9.01 -11.90 -19.17
C GLY A 15 -9.17 -10.38 -19.33
N ARG A 16 -10.05 -9.73 -18.56
CA ARG A 16 -10.23 -8.26 -18.52
C ARG A 16 -9.41 -7.57 -17.42
N MET A 17 -8.56 -8.34 -16.75
CA MET A 17 -7.62 -7.91 -15.74
C MET A 17 -6.50 -8.94 -15.72
N ASP A 18 -5.28 -8.51 -15.45
CA ASP A 18 -4.12 -9.37 -15.34
C ASP A 18 -3.47 -9.23 -13.95
N PHE A 19 -2.24 -9.70 -13.83
CA PHE A 19 -1.46 -9.65 -12.59
C PHE A 19 -1.19 -8.22 -12.09
N THR A 20 -1.37 -7.19 -12.92
CA THR A 20 -1.24 -5.80 -12.50
C THR A 20 -2.45 -5.36 -11.68
N TYR A 21 -3.59 -6.05 -11.74
CA TYR A 21 -4.89 -5.67 -11.19
C TYR A 21 -5.37 -4.29 -11.69
N ASN A 22 -6.21 -3.57 -10.93
CA ASN A 22 -6.62 -2.21 -11.25
C ASN A 22 -6.59 -1.28 -10.03
N ASP A 23 -7.04 -0.04 -10.21
CA ASP A 23 -7.01 1.00 -9.18
C ASP A 23 -8.22 0.98 -8.23
N ASP A 24 -8.99 -0.11 -8.22
CA ASP A 24 -10.10 -0.25 -7.27
C ASP A 24 -9.53 -0.28 -5.83
N LEU A 25 -10.26 0.32 -4.90
CA LEU A 25 -9.92 0.33 -3.47
C LEU A 25 -11.18 0.28 -2.61
N ILE A 26 -11.00 -0.07 -1.34
CA ILE A 26 -12.03 -0.01 -0.30
C ILE A 26 -11.51 0.88 0.84
N TYR A 27 -12.27 1.90 1.23
CA TYR A 27 -12.06 2.63 2.48
C TYR A 27 -12.97 2.03 3.57
N THR A 28 -12.39 1.68 4.71
CA THR A 28 -13.09 1.07 5.85
C THR A 28 -12.80 1.89 7.10
N PRO A 29 -13.75 2.71 7.58
CA PRO A 29 -13.54 3.51 8.78
C PRO A 29 -13.64 2.68 10.06
N ASP A 30 -13.14 3.23 11.17
CA ASP A 30 -13.37 2.73 12.53
C ASP A 30 -12.92 1.26 12.79
N VAL A 31 -11.90 0.78 12.09
CA VAL A 31 -11.31 -0.54 12.33
C VAL A 31 -10.59 -0.54 13.68
N VAL A 32 -10.90 -1.51 14.54
CA VAL A 32 -10.32 -1.61 15.88
C VAL A 32 -9.08 -2.50 15.86
N ILE A 33 -7.94 -1.95 16.29
CA ILE A 33 -6.72 -2.68 16.61
C ILE A 33 -6.79 -3.06 18.09
N PHE A 34 -6.90 -4.36 18.37
CA PHE A 34 -7.07 -4.90 19.72
C PHE A 34 -6.03 -5.97 20.10
N LYS A 35 -5.05 -6.25 19.24
CA LYS A 35 -3.98 -7.23 19.49
C LYS A 35 -2.60 -6.60 19.49
N SER A 36 -1.68 -7.22 20.24
CA SER A 36 -0.26 -6.82 20.29
C SER A 36 0.48 -7.16 18.99
N ASP A 37 1.51 -6.37 18.68
CA ASP A 37 2.40 -6.59 17.53
C ASP A 37 3.61 -7.44 17.94
N THR A 38 3.36 -8.72 18.22
CA THR A 38 4.42 -9.71 18.50
C THR A 38 4.24 -10.95 17.64
N ALA A 39 5.23 -11.84 17.61
CA ALA A 39 5.16 -13.09 16.86
C ALA A 39 3.93 -13.97 17.22
N PHE A 40 3.41 -13.80 18.44
CA PHE A 40 2.19 -14.46 18.92
C PHE A 40 1.23 -13.42 19.49
N PRO A 41 0.43 -12.75 18.64
CA PRO A 41 -0.44 -11.65 19.05
C PRO A 41 -1.45 -12.05 20.12
N THR A 42 -1.47 -11.30 21.22
CA THR A 42 -2.43 -11.45 22.33
C THR A 42 -3.38 -10.26 22.35
N THR A 43 -4.59 -10.45 22.89
CA THR A 43 -5.54 -9.35 23.08
C THR A 43 -4.98 -8.34 24.08
N LEU A 44 -5.00 -7.07 23.69
CA LEU A 44 -4.63 -5.95 24.55
C LEU A 44 -5.77 -5.60 25.51
N PRO A 45 -5.48 -5.01 26.67
CA PRO A 45 -6.51 -4.36 27.49
C PRO A 45 -7.33 -3.36 26.68
N GLU A 46 -8.64 -3.24 26.94
CA GLU A 46 -9.54 -2.39 26.15
C GLU A 46 -9.10 -0.92 26.08
N HIS A 47 -8.48 -0.39 27.15
CA HIS A 47 -7.94 0.98 27.17
C HIS A 47 -6.75 1.22 26.23
N HIS A 48 -6.16 0.15 25.67
CA HIS A 48 -5.13 0.24 24.63
C HIS A 48 -5.69 0.04 23.21
N TRP A 49 -6.99 -0.28 23.05
CA TRP A 49 -7.57 -0.45 21.72
C TRP A 49 -7.57 0.88 20.98
N GLN A 50 -7.13 0.84 19.72
CA GLN A 50 -7.07 2.02 18.86
C GLN A 50 -8.00 1.83 17.68
N LYS A 51 -8.68 2.91 17.28
CA LYS A 51 -9.45 2.95 16.04
C LYS A 51 -8.61 3.57 14.95
N VAL A 52 -8.64 2.97 13.77
CA VAL A 52 -7.98 3.48 12.57
C VAL A 52 -8.90 3.30 11.37
N ASP A 53 -8.69 4.12 10.35
CA ASP A 53 -9.27 3.88 9.04
C ASP A 53 -8.31 3.05 8.19
N VAL A 54 -8.85 2.15 7.38
CA VAL A 54 -8.06 1.25 6.52
C VAL A 54 -8.45 1.42 5.07
N ILE A 55 -7.47 1.76 4.23
CA ILE A 55 -7.58 1.70 2.77
C ILE A 55 -7.01 0.37 2.28
N THR A 56 -7.84 -0.44 1.63
CA THR A 56 -7.44 -1.69 0.99
C THR A 56 -7.33 -1.49 -0.52
N CYS A 57 -6.15 -1.73 -1.08
CA CYS A 57 -5.87 -1.73 -2.51
C CYS A 57 -4.87 -2.87 -2.82
N ALA A 58 -4.92 -3.45 -4.02
CA ALA A 58 -4.01 -4.51 -4.42
C ALA A 58 -2.81 -3.94 -5.20
N ALA A 59 -1.58 -4.23 -4.77
CA ALA A 59 -0.38 -3.98 -5.57
C ALA A 59 -0.30 -4.97 -6.76
N PRO A 60 0.47 -4.68 -7.83
CA PRO A 60 0.73 -5.65 -8.89
C PRO A 60 1.33 -6.93 -8.30
N ASN A 61 0.91 -8.10 -8.75
CA ASN A 61 1.44 -9.38 -8.29
C ASN A 61 2.46 -9.94 -9.28
N LEU A 62 3.71 -9.47 -9.19
CA LEU A 62 4.79 -9.88 -10.09
C LEU A 62 5.20 -11.35 -9.90
N ASN A 63 4.82 -11.99 -8.79
CA ASN A 63 5.00 -13.43 -8.61
C ASN A 63 4.13 -14.26 -9.58
N HIS A 64 3.06 -13.68 -10.11
CA HIS A 64 2.20 -14.28 -11.14
C HIS A 64 2.29 -13.52 -12.47
N GLY A 65 3.28 -12.63 -12.61
CA GLY A 65 3.54 -11.90 -13.85
C GLY A 65 4.01 -12.86 -14.93
N THR A 66 3.23 -12.99 -15.99
CA THR A 66 3.62 -13.78 -17.18
C THR A 66 4.23 -12.92 -18.28
N GLN A 67 4.18 -11.59 -18.14
CA GLN A 67 4.69 -10.61 -19.09
C GLN A 67 5.76 -9.74 -18.43
N MET A 68 6.75 -9.30 -19.21
CA MET A 68 7.73 -8.33 -18.74
C MET A 68 7.07 -6.95 -18.67
N ILE A 69 7.06 -6.36 -17.49
CA ILE A 69 6.68 -4.97 -17.27
C ILE A 69 7.96 -4.13 -17.13
N SER A 70 8.01 -2.97 -17.76
CA SER A 70 9.18 -2.08 -17.63
C SER A 70 9.23 -1.44 -16.23
N PRO A 71 10.41 -1.08 -15.72
CA PRO A 71 10.53 -0.38 -14.44
C PRO A 71 9.71 0.92 -14.37
N ASP A 72 9.68 1.69 -15.45
CA ASP A 72 8.95 2.96 -15.53
C ASP A 72 7.43 2.75 -15.54
N GLU A 73 6.95 1.76 -16.29
CA GLU A 73 5.52 1.39 -16.30
C GLU A 73 5.08 0.90 -14.92
N LEU A 74 5.88 0.07 -14.26
CA LEU A 74 5.60 -0.40 -12.91
C LEU A 74 5.58 0.77 -11.90
N ALA A 75 6.52 1.71 -12.01
CA ALA A 75 6.54 2.92 -11.19
C ALA A 75 5.26 3.75 -11.39
N GLN A 76 4.81 3.90 -12.65
CA GLN A 76 3.59 4.63 -12.97
C GLN A 76 2.32 3.97 -12.39
N ILE A 77 2.26 2.63 -12.37
CA ILE A 77 1.16 1.90 -11.73
C ILE A 77 1.11 2.19 -10.22
N HIS A 78 2.27 2.13 -9.54
CA HIS A 78 2.34 2.44 -8.11
C HIS A 78 2.03 3.90 -7.82
N GLU A 79 2.48 4.82 -8.67
CA GLU A 79 2.14 6.24 -8.60
C GLU A 79 0.63 6.46 -8.72
N ASN A 80 -0.01 5.90 -9.75
CA ASN A 80 -1.46 6.04 -9.95
C ASN A 80 -2.27 5.49 -8.78
N ARG A 81 -1.88 4.33 -8.25
CA ARG A 81 -2.52 3.75 -7.05
C ARG A 81 -2.32 4.61 -5.82
N CYS A 82 -1.10 5.05 -5.57
CA CYS A 82 -0.81 5.92 -4.43
C CYS A 82 -1.62 7.22 -4.52
N ARG A 83 -1.71 7.82 -5.71
CA ARG A 83 -2.55 9.00 -5.96
C ARG A 83 -4.02 8.75 -5.64
N LYS A 84 -4.58 7.58 -6.00
CA LYS A 84 -5.96 7.21 -5.63
C LYS A 84 -6.15 6.97 -4.13
N ILE A 85 -5.19 6.33 -3.47
CA ILE A 85 -5.17 6.13 -2.02
C ILE A 85 -5.20 7.49 -1.31
N LEU A 86 -4.29 8.40 -1.69
CA LEU A 86 -4.19 9.74 -1.11
C LEU A 86 -5.44 10.58 -1.42
N ALA A 87 -5.98 10.53 -2.64
CA ALA A 87 -7.21 11.25 -2.97
C ALA A 87 -8.40 10.80 -2.10
N VAL A 88 -8.51 9.50 -1.82
CA VAL A 88 -9.57 8.96 -0.95
C VAL A 88 -9.34 9.35 0.50
N ALA A 89 -8.10 9.25 1.01
CA ALA A 89 -7.77 9.70 2.36
C ALA A 89 -8.10 11.19 2.55
N GLN A 90 -7.73 12.04 1.60
CA GLN A 90 -8.04 13.48 1.62
C GLN A 90 -9.56 13.71 1.59
N ALA A 91 -10.30 13.01 0.73
CA ALA A 91 -11.76 13.14 0.64
C ALA A 91 -12.49 12.70 1.93
N GLN A 92 -11.87 11.86 2.75
CA GLN A 92 -12.36 11.46 4.06
C GLN A 92 -11.83 12.35 5.20
N ASN A 93 -11.11 13.43 4.88
CA ASN A 93 -10.48 14.35 5.83
C ASN A 93 -9.50 13.65 6.81
N VAL A 94 -8.81 12.61 6.34
CA VAL A 94 -7.73 11.97 7.10
C VAL A 94 -6.56 12.94 7.22
N GLU A 95 -6.05 13.14 8.43
CA GLU A 95 -4.95 14.08 8.70
C GLU A 95 -3.57 13.40 8.62
N VAL A 96 -3.50 12.13 9.03
CA VAL A 96 -2.26 11.34 9.10
C VAL A 96 -2.41 10.08 8.25
N VAL A 97 -1.49 9.87 7.30
CA VAL A 97 -1.49 8.69 6.43
C VAL A 97 -0.27 7.83 6.74
N ILE A 98 -0.49 6.54 6.98
CA ILE A 98 0.58 5.55 7.16
C ILE A 98 0.65 4.67 5.91
N LEU A 99 1.76 4.77 5.18
CA LEU A 99 2.12 3.96 4.03
C LEU A 99 3.17 2.91 4.40
N GLY A 100 3.59 2.11 3.43
CA GLY A 100 4.61 1.08 3.63
C GLY A 100 5.17 0.51 2.34
N ALA A 101 5.90 -0.61 2.45
CA ALA A 101 6.52 -1.32 1.33
C ALA A 101 5.48 -2.11 0.49
N PHE A 102 4.55 -1.38 -0.14
CA PHE A 102 3.36 -1.92 -0.77
C PHE A 102 3.70 -2.92 -1.89
N GLY A 103 3.30 -4.18 -1.69
CA GLY A 103 3.57 -5.25 -2.64
C GLY A 103 5.03 -5.73 -2.71
N CYS A 104 5.93 -5.26 -1.84
CA CYS A 104 7.36 -5.61 -1.88
C CYS A 104 7.68 -6.96 -1.21
N GLY A 105 6.68 -7.63 -0.64
CA GLY A 105 6.79 -8.97 -0.06
C GLY A 105 6.39 -10.06 -1.04
N ALA A 106 5.32 -10.79 -0.74
CA ALA A 106 4.82 -11.91 -1.54
C ALA A 106 4.56 -11.57 -3.03
N PHE A 107 4.23 -10.31 -3.32
CA PHE A 107 3.94 -9.83 -4.67
C PHE A 107 5.19 -9.41 -5.46
N ARG A 108 6.37 -9.46 -4.83
CA ARG A 108 7.70 -9.31 -5.46
C ARG A 108 7.94 -7.98 -6.19
N ASN A 109 7.28 -6.89 -5.80
CA ASN A 109 7.58 -5.58 -6.36
C ASN A 109 8.97 -5.10 -5.87
N PRO A 110 9.83 -4.55 -6.75
CA PRO A 110 11.11 -3.97 -6.33
C PRO A 110 10.88 -2.71 -5.46
N PRO A 111 11.40 -2.66 -4.23
CA PRO A 111 11.05 -1.59 -3.28
C PRO A 111 11.48 -0.20 -3.75
N GLU A 112 12.59 -0.07 -4.49
CA GLU A 112 13.01 1.21 -5.07
C GLU A 112 12.00 1.74 -6.08
N ILE A 113 11.41 0.86 -6.90
CA ILE A 113 10.40 1.25 -7.90
C ILE A 113 9.11 1.68 -7.21
N VAL A 114 8.68 0.94 -6.19
CA VAL A 114 7.49 1.28 -5.38
C VAL A 114 7.67 2.63 -4.70
N ALA A 115 8.79 2.84 -4.02
CA ALA A 115 9.09 4.08 -3.31
C ALA A 115 9.10 5.29 -4.27
N ASN A 116 9.74 5.16 -5.44
CA ASN A 116 9.76 6.21 -6.45
C ASN A 116 8.35 6.56 -6.96
N GLY A 117 7.52 5.56 -7.27
CA GLY A 117 6.13 5.79 -7.68
C GLY A 117 5.32 6.50 -6.61
N MET A 118 5.46 6.09 -5.34
CA MET A 118 4.75 6.72 -4.23
C MET A 118 5.18 8.17 -3.98
N ILE A 119 6.47 8.49 -4.03
CA ILE A 119 6.95 9.88 -3.83
C ILE A 119 6.39 10.81 -4.91
N ARG A 120 6.36 10.38 -6.17
CA ARG A 120 5.76 11.17 -7.26
C ARG A 120 4.30 11.50 -6.98
N ALA A 121 3.54 10.53 -6.46
CA ALA A 121 2.15 10.78 -6.07
C ALA A 121 2.05 11.74 -4.88
N ILE A 122 2.91 11.62 -3.86
CA ILE A 122 2.87 12.46 -2.66
C ILE A 122 3.10 13.94 -2.98
N GLN A 123 3.91 14.26 -4.00
CA GLN A 123 4.15 15.65 -4.42
C GLN A 123 2.85 16.38 -4.77
N ASP A 124 1.86 15.68 -5.34
CA ASP A 124 0.54 16.22 -5.67
C ASP A 124 -0.30 16.57 -4.41
N PHE A 125 0.07 16.03 -3.24
CA PHE A 125 -0.67 16.14 -1.97
C PHE A 125 0.14 16.81 -0.85
N SER A 126 1.19 17.56 -1.18
CA SER A 126 2.14 18.19 -0.23
C SER A 126 1.51 19.06 0.88
N LYS A 127 0.25 19.48 0.74
CA LYS A 127 -0.50 20.27 1.74
C LYS A 127 -1.80 19.61 2.19
N ALA A 128 -2.08 18.38 1.77
CA ALA A 128 -3.35 17.71 2.03
C ALA A 128 -3.39 17.00 3.39
N PHE A 129 -2.22 16.65 3.95
CA PHE A 129 -2.08 15.88 5.18
C PHE A 129 -1.17 16.62 6.17
N GLN A 130 -1.43 16.45 7.46
CA GLN A 130 -0.50 16.91 8.50
C GLN A 130 0.77 16.04 8.51
N THR A 131 0.64 14.75 8.22
CA THR A 131 1.78 13.81 8.23
C THR A 131 1.55 12.65 7.26
N ILE A 132 2.59 12.25 6.54
CA ILE A 132 2.65 10.99 5.79
C ILE A 132 3.84 10.20 6.32
N GLU A 133 3.58 9.06 6.95
CA GLU A 133 4.58 8.17 7.50
C GLU A 133 4.78 6.93 6.62
N PHE A 134 6.02 6.44 6.53
CA PHE A 134 6.33 5.16 5.90
C PHE A 134 6.76 4.14 6.97
N ALA A 135 5.80 3.32 7.42
CA ALA A 135 6.05 2.27 8.41
C ALA A 135 6.58 0.99 7.74
N ILE A 136 7.91 0.89 7.58
CA ILE A 136 8.57 -0.22 6.90
C ILE A 136 9.12 -1.23 7.92
N TYR A 137 8.32 -2.23 8.28
CA TYR A 137 8.82 -3.36 9.08
C TYR A 137 9.81 -4.20 8.26
N CYS A 138 10.94 -4.53 8.88
CA CYS A 138 11.94 -5.44 8.33
C CYS A 138 12.43 -6.39 9.43
N PRO A 139 12.46 -7.71 9.20
CA PRO A 139 13.09 -8.62 10.14
C PRO A 139 14.61 -8.39 10.16
N PRO A 140 15.32 -8.77 11.25
CA PRO A 140 16.76 -8.49 11.40
C PRO A 140 17.65 -8.99 10.27
N TYR A 141 17.22 -10.03 9.54
CA TYR A 141 17.97 -10.67 8.46
C TYR A 141 17.59 -10.15 7.06
N ASP A 142 16.59 -9.29 6.91
CA ASP A 142 16.19 -8.75 5.61
C ASP A 142 15.72 -7.30 5.75
N GLN A 143 16.66 -6.38 5.55
CA GLN A 143 16.44 -4.94 5.62
C GLN A 143 16.25 -4.30 4.25
N ARG A 144 16.11 -5.09 3.18
CA ARG A 144 16.12 -4.58 1.80
C ARG A 144 15.05 -3.51 1.56
N ASN A 145 13.83 -3.74 2.06
CA ASN A 145 12.73 -2.78 1.91
C ASN A 145 13.03 -1.48 2.65
N GLN A 146 13.47 -1.55 3.92
CA GLN A 146 13.79 -0.36 4.71
C GLN A 146 14.91 0.45 4.07
N ILE A 147 16.00 -0.19 3.66
CA ILE A 147 17.16 0.47 3.04
C ILE A 147 16.75 1.16 1.73
N ALA A 148 15.97 0.48 0.88
CA ALA A 148 15.50 1.03 -0.38
C ALA A 148 14.60 2.26 -0.17
N PHE A 149 13.61 2.16 0.72
CA PHE A 149 12.71 3.27 1.04
C PHE A 149 13.47 4.43 1.69
N GLN A 150 14.38 4.16 2.64
CA GLN A 150 15.19 5.19 3.28
C GLN A 150 16.04 5.96 2.25
N LYS A 151 16.69 5.23 1.32
CA LYS A 151 17.49 5.86 0.26
C LYS A 151 16.65 6.78 -0.62
N VAL A 152 15.48 6.32 -1.05
CA VAL A 152 14.60 7.08 -1.96
C VAL A 152 13.95 8.26 -1.24
N LEU A 153 13.48 8.09 0.00
CA LEU A 153 12.89 9.15 0.81
C LEU A 153 13.91 10.22 1.22
N SER A 154 15.19 9.86 1.39
CA SER A 154 16.25 10.85 1.72
C SER A 154 16.54 11.85 0.58
N GLN A 155 15.96 11.64 -0.60
CA GLN A 155 16.12 12.48 -1.79
C GLN A 155 14.91 13.40 -2.04
N MET A 156 13.87 13.29 -1.21
CA MET A 156 12.66 14.12 -1.25
C MET A 156 12.89 15.46 -0.55
#